data_AF-A0AAV7QMQ2-F1
#
_entry.id   AF-A0AAV7QMQ2-F1
#
_cell.length_a   1.000
_cell.length_b   1.000
_cell.length_c   1.000
_cell.angle_alpha   90.00
_cell.angle_beta   90.00
_cell.angle_gamma   90.00
#
_symmetry.space_group_name_H-M   'P 1'
#
loop_
_entity.id
_entity.type
_entity.pdbx_description
1 polymer ?
#
loop_
_entity_poly.entity_id
_entity_poly.type
_entity_poly.pdbx_seq_one_letter_code
_entity_poly.pdbx_strand_id
1 'polypeptide(L)'
;MPPPAYPPPPSHPPPPAHPPPQAATSSLRVNRAFLRSFLGVLRVLQLLAGAALWITIACKKYEGAIHFVLFVAVLFWLLTIALYLLTLLDRQDLVPLVGGDRWLSTNAAHDTLATCLQAAAAGIMVHKTLKHEYCSVVSYKYDCLYHIYLAASFFAGLCCLLYLLSAVACFCKKCRGSQGIL
;
A
#
# COMPACT_ATOMS: atom_id res chain seq x y z
N MET A 1 -20.24 25.47 -84.63
CA MET A 1 -20.07 25.71 -83.19
C MET A 1 -19.81 24.35 -82.55
N PRO A 2 -18.61 24.05 -82.05
CA PRO A 2 -18.35 22.75 -81.41
C PRO A 2 -19.02 22.69 -80.02
N PRO A 3 -19.47 21.50 -79.56
CA PRO A 3 -20.10 21.37 -78.25
C PRO A 3 -19.09 21.55 -77.12
N PRO A 4 -19.52 22.02 -75.93
CA PRO A 4 -18.64 22.18 -74.78
C PRO A 4 -18.12 20.83 -74.29
N ALA A 5 -16.80 20.74 -74.08
CA ALA A 5 -16.16 19.57 -73.50
C ALA A 5 -16.54 19.45 -72.01
N TYR A 6 -17.09 18.31 -71.62
CA TYR A 6 -17.37 18.01 -70.22
C TYR A 6 -16.06 17.72 -69.45
N PRO A 7 -15.92 18.21 -68.21
CA PRO A 7 -14.78 17.86 -67.36
C PRO A 7 -14.83 16.37 -66.97
N PRO A 8 -13.66 15.72 -66.76
CA PRO A 8 -13.61 14.34 -66.33
C PRO A 8 -14.16 14.18 -64.90
N PRO A 9 -14.75 13.02 -64.57
CA PRO A 9 -15.27 12.75 -63.24
C PRO A 9 -14.12 12.72 -62.20
N PRO A 10 -14.36 13.16 -60.96
CA PRO A 10 -13.37 13.10 -59.89
C PRO A 10 -13.00 11.64 -59.58
N SER A 11 -11.71 11.33 -59.63
CA SER A 11 -11.21 9.94 -59.62
C SER A 11 -11.18 9.26 -58.26
N HIS A 12 -11.38 9.96 -57.13
CA HIS A 12 -11.35 9.31 -55.82
C HIS A 12 -12.29 9.99 -54.81
N PRO A 13 -13.05 9.22 -54.00
CA PRO A 13 -13.69 9.76 -52.81
C PRO A 13 -12.61 10.22 -51.80
N PRO A 14 -12.87 11.28 -51.03
CA PRO A 14 -11.95 11.69 -49.96
C PRO A 14 -11.74 10.52 -48.98
N PRO A 15 -10.51 10.34 -48.45
CA PRO A 15 -10.26 9.29 -47.46
C PRO A 15 -11.20 9.44 -46.26
N PRO A 16 -11.66 8.33 -45.65
CA PRO A 16 -12.51 8.40 -44.47
C PRO A 16 -11.83 9.26 -43.42
N ALA A 17 -12.53 10.30 -42.94
CA ALA A 17 -12.07 11.06 -41.80
C ALA A 17 -11.88 10.09 -40.62
N HIS A 18 -10.64 9.87 -40.20
CA HIS A 18 -10.38 9.16 -38.96
C HIS A 18 -11.09 9.91 -37.84
N PRO A 19 -11.90 9.23 -37.00
CA PRO A 19 -12.45 9.89 -35.83
C PRO A 19 -11.28 10.45 -35.01
N PRO A 20 -11.41 11.67 -34.44
CA PRO A 20 -10.38 12.23 -33.58
C PRO A 20 -10.03 11.19 -32.51
N PRO A 21 -8.75 11.08 -32.09
CA PRO A 21 -8.37 10.22 -30.98
C PRO A 21 -9.31 10.57 -29.84
N GLN A 22 -10.17 9.62 -29.45
CA GLN A 22 -11.00 9.80 -28.28
C GLN A 22 -10.03 10.08 -27.16
N ALA A 23 -9.97 11.33 -26.71
CA ALA A 23 -9.26 11.71 -25.51
C ALA A 23 -9.89 10.83 -24.44
N ALA A 24 -9.18 9.75 -24.09
CA ALA A 24 -9.61 8.82 -23.08
C ALA A 24 -9.72 9.65 -21.82
N THR A 25 -10.94 10.07 -21.51
CA THR A 25 -11.28 10.61 -20.22
C THR A 25 -11.03 9.46 -19.28
N SER A 26 -9.82 9.46 -18.72
CA SER A 26 -9.34 8.54 -17.71
C SER A 26 -10.19 8.80 -16.46
N SER A 27 -11.41 8.28 -16.48
CA SER A 27 -12.25 8.23 -15.31
C SER A 27 -11.51 7.33 -14.31
N LEU A 28 -11.09 7.91 -13.19
CA LEU A 28 -10.55 7.14 -12.07
C LEU A 28 -11.66 6.24 -11.54
N ARG A 29 -11.71 5.02 -12.05
CA ARG A 29 -12.71 4.03 -11.66
C ARG A 29 -12.18 3.28 -10.46
N VAL A 30 -12.68 3.63 -9.29
CA VAL A 30 -12.35 2.96 -8.03
C VAL A 30 -12.79 1.49 -8.09
N ASN A 31 -11.87 0.57 -7.87
CA ASN A 31 -12.13 -0.86 -7.78
C ASN A 31 -12.80 -1.20 -6.45
N ARG A 32 -14.13 -1.05 -6.39
CA ARG A 32 -14.95 -1.38 -5.22
C ARG A 32 -14.92 -2.87 -4.86
N ALA A 33 -14.67 -3.75 -5.85
CA ALA A 33 -14.57 -5.18 -5.59
C ALA A 33 -13.31 -5.48 -4.77
N PHE A 34 -12.17 -4.85 -5.11
CA PHE A 34 -10.95 -4.92 -4.31
C PHE A 34 -11.16 -4.37 -2.90
N LEU A 35 -11.83 -3.23 -2.76
CA LEU A 35 -12.11 -2.63 -1.44
C LEU A 35 -12.85 -3.60 -0.50
N ARG A 36 -13.75 -4.41 -1.04
CA ARG A 36 -14.51 -5.43 -0.28
C ARG A 36 -13.78 -6.78 -0.20
N SER A 37 -12.69 -6.97 -0.93
CA SER A 37 -11.92 -8.20 -0.90
C SER A 37 -11.18 -8.34 0.42
N PHE A 38 -10.88 -9.59 0.80
CA PHE A 38 -10.14 -9.87 2.03
C PHE A 38 -8.78 -9.14 2.08
N LEU A 39 -8.06 -9.10 0.95
CA LEU A 39 -6.78 -8.39 0.85
C LEU A 39 -6.97 -6.87 0.94
N GLY A 40 -8.02 -6.32 0.32
CA GLY A 40 -8.33 -4.89 0.45
C GLY A 40 -8.66 -4.48 1.89
N VAL A 41 -9.43 -5.29 2.61
CA VAL A 41 -9.73 -5.06 4.03
C VAL A 41 -8.46 -5.16 4.89
N LEU A 42 -7.62 -6.18 4.67
CA LEU A 42 -6.32 -6.30 5.37
C LEU A 42 -5.43 -5.08 5.14
N ARG A 43 -5.37 -4.54 3.91
CA ARG A 43 -4.62 -3.32 3.60
C ARG A 43 -5.13 -2.13 4.41
N VAL A 44 -6.45 -1.93 4.49
CA VAL A 44 -7.02 -0.86 5.30
C VAL A 44 -6.67 -1.03 6.78
N LEU A 45 -6.75 -2.25 7.31
CA LEU A 45 -6.36 -2.52 8.70
C LEU A 45 -4.87 -2.24 8.95
N GLN A 46 -3.98 -2.61 8.01
CA GLN A 46 -2.55 -2.28 8.08
C GLN A 46 -2.32 -0.77 8.11
N LEU A 47 -3.05 0.01 7.30
CA LEU A 47 -2.95 1.47 7.28
C LEU A 47 -3.41 2.11 8.59
N LEU A 48 -4.50 1.61 9.18
CA LEU A 48 -5.01 2.09 10.47
C LEU A 48 -4.05 1.77 11.62
N ALA A 49 -3.57 0.52 11.68
CA ALA A 49 -2.61 0.09 12.70
C ALA A 49 -1.27 0.83 12.55
N GLY A 50 -0.78 1.02 11.32
CA GLY A 50 0.43 1.77 11.02
C GLY A 50 0.32 3.25 11.39
N ALA A 51 -0.83 3.88 11.12
CA ALA A 51 -1.10 5.25 11.55
C ALA A 51 -1.14 5.37 13.08
N ALA A 52 -1.79 4.44 13.77
CA ALA A 52 -1.83 4.42 15.24
C ALA A 52 -0.43 4.24 15.84
N LEU A 53 0.38 3.34 15.28
CA LEU A 53 1.78 3.14 15.68
C LEU A 53 2.59 4.42 15.46
N TRP A 54 2.49 5.02 14.28
CA TRP A 54 3.19 6.26 13.95
C TRP A 54 2.80 7.38 14.91
N ILE A 55 1.52 7.63 15.15
CA ILE A 55 1.03 8.66 16.07
C ILE A 55 1.53 8.41 17.49
N THR A 56 1.45 7.16 17.96
CA THR A 56 1.90 6.79 19.32
C THR A 56 3.38 7.13 19.52
N ILE A 57 4.19 6.89 18.50
CA ILE A 57 5.60 7.23 18.55
C ILE A 57 5.74 8.76 18.38
N ALA A 58 5.06 9.40 17.41
CA ALA A 58 5.10 10.83 17.02
C ALA A 58 5.07 11.82 18.19
N CYS A 59 4.38 11.48 19.27
CA CYS A 59 4.09 12.39 20.36
C CYS A 59 5.27 12.74 21.29
N LYS A 60 6.48 12.16 21.14
CA LYS A 60 7.61 12.40 22.07
C LYS A 60 8.97 12.50 21.36
N LYS A 61 9.97 13.08 22.05
CA LYS A 61 11.37 13.11 21.57
C LYS A 61 11.95 11.69 21.54
N TYR A 62 12.68 11.38 20.48
CA TYR A 62 13.26 10.06 20.25
C TYR A 62 14.74 10.04 20.49
N GLU A 63 15.22 8.92 21.01
CA GLU A 63 16.65 8.63 21.08
C GLU A 63 16.94 7.16 20.74
N GLY A 64 18.05 6.96 20.04
CA GLY A 64 18.60 5.65 19.70
C GLY A 64 17.68 4.81 18.81
N ALA A 65 17.41 3.57 19.22
CA ALA A 65 16.70 2.57 18.43
C ALA A 65 15.26 2.93 18.02
N ILE A 66 14.66 3.97 18.62
CA ILE A 66 13.31 4.43 18.24
C ILE A 66 13.30 5.06 16.84
N HIS A 67 14.42 5.64 16.38
CA HIS A 67 14.54 6.13 15.01
C HIS A 67 14.39 5.01 13.98
N PHE A 68 14.92 3.83 14.27
CA PHE A 68 14.75 2.65 13.43
C PHE A 68 13.27 2.21 13.39
N VAL A 69 12.59 2.15 14.55
CA VAL A 69 11.17 1.80 14.64
C VAL A 69 10.31 2.78 13.83
N LEU A 70 10.57 4.08 13.95
CA LEU A 70 9.89 5.12 13.17
C LEU A 70 10.13 4.98 11.68
N PHE A 71 11.39 4.78 11.27
CA PHE A 71 11.74 4.58 9.88
C PHE A 71 10.98 3.40 9.28
N VAL A 72 10.98 2.25 9.96
CA VAL A 72 10.22 1.07 9.54
C VAL A 72 8.73 1.38 9.47
N ALA A 73 8.14 1.95 10.53
CA ALA A 73 6.71 2.23 10.58
C ALA A 73 6.26 3.16 9.45
N VAL A 74 6.95 4.28 9.24
CA VAL A 74 6.59 5.28 8.22
C VAL A 74 6.85 4.76 6.82
N LEU A 75 8.00 4.13 6.56
CA LEU A 75 8.36 3.61 5.24
C LEU A 75 7.34 2.59 4.74
N PHE A 76 7.03 1.57 5.54
CA PHE A 76 6.08 0.53 5.15
C PHE A 76 4.65 1.05 5.10
N TRP A 77 4.29 2.00 5.96
CA TRP A 77 2.98 2.65 5.88
C TRP A 77 2.79 3.41 4.56
N LEU A 78 3.76 4.26 4.17
CA LEU A 78 3.72 4.98 2.89
C LEU A 78 3.72 4.04 1.68
N LEU A 79 4.53 2.98 1.73
CA LEU A 79 4.57 1.99 0.65
C LEU A 79 3.25 1.21 0.56
N THR A 80 2.62 0.90 1.70
CA THR A 80 1.28 0.31 1.75
C THR A 80 0.24 1.23 1.13
N ILE A 81 0.29 2.54 1.41
CA ILE A 81 -0.59 3.53 0.76
C ILE A 81 -0.40 3.49 -0.75
N ALA A 82 0.84 3.56 -1.22
CA ALA A 82 1.14 3.57 -2.65
C ALA A 82 0.63 2.31 -3.36
N LEU A 83 0.92 1.13 -2.82
CA LEU A 83 0.44 -0.16 -3.34
C LEU A 83 -1.08 -0.25 -3.32
N TYR A 84 -1.69 0.22 -2.22
CA TYR A 84 -3.14 0.22 -2.08
C TYR A 84 -3.82 1.13 -3.10
N LEU A 85 -3.33 2.36 -3.29
CA LEU A 85 -3.87 3.30 -4.27
C LEU A 85 -3.69 2.79 -5.70
N LEU A 86 -2.52 2.24 -6.05
CA LEU A 86 -2.28 1.67 -7.37
C LEU A 86 -3.24 0.52 -7.68
N THR A 87 -3.53 -0.33 -6.68
CA THR A 87 -4.53 -1.40 -6.84
C THR A 87 -5.95 -0.85 -6.90
N LEU A 88 -6.30 0.08 -6.01
CA LEU A 88 -7.63 0.67 -5.92
C LEU A 88 -8.03 1.40 -7.20
N LEU A 89 -7.06 2.01 -7.88
CA LEU A 89 -7.25 2.74 -9.13
C LEU A 89 -7.06 1.87 -10.37
N ASP A 90 -6.80 0.57 -10.20
CA ASP A 90 -6.51 -0.38 -11.29
C ASP A 90 -5.33 0.09 -12.18
N ARG A 91 -4.30 0.65 -11.54
CA ARG A 91 -3.10 1.23 -12.16
C ARG A 91 -1.83 0.44 -11.88
N GLN A 92 -1.95 -0.81 -11.50
CA GLN A 92 -0.82 -1.70 -11.23
C GLN A 92 0.12 -1.85 -12.44
N ASP A 93 -0.38 -1.70 -13.67
CA ASP A 93 0.42 -1.79 -14.90
C ASP A 93 1.29 -0.56 -15.19
N LEU A 94 1.07 0.55 -14.47
CA LEU A 94 1.91 1.76 -14.63
C LEU A 94 3.32 1.59 -14.06
N VAL A 95 3.58 0.52 -13.31
CA VAL A 95 4.89 0.28 -12.70
C VAL A 95 5.66 -0.72 -13.56
N PRO A 96 6.57 -0.26 -14.45
CA PRO A 96 7.14 -1.11 -15.50
C PRO A 96 7.99 -2.29 -14.99
N LEU A 97 8.54 -2.18 -13.77
CA LEU A 97 9.44 -3.20 -13.22
C LEU A 97 8.72 -4.26 -12.36
N VAL A 98 7.64 -3.86 -11.66
CA VAL A 98 7.01 -4.67 -10.60
C VAL A 98 5.48 -4.76 -10.71
N GLY A 99 4.91 -4.19 -11.77
CA GLY A 99 3.48 -4.16 -12.10
C GLY A 99 2.98 -5.42 -12.83
N GLY A 100 1.72 -5.36 -13.26
CA GLY A 100 1.05 -6.43 -14.03
C GLY A 100 1.10 -7.81 -13.37
N ASP A 101 1.56 -8.83 -14.10
CA ASP A 101 1.61 -10.22 -13.64
C ASP A 101 2.46 -10.43 -12.37
N ARG A 102 3.40 -9.52 -12.11
CA ARG A 102 4.28 -9.57 -10.93
C ARG A 102 3.65 -8.89 -9.71
N TRP A 103 2.55 -8.16 -9.87
CA TRP A 103 1.95 -7.34 -8.82
C TRP A 103 1.63 -8.12 -7.53
N LEU A 104 1.08 -9.34 -7.65
CA LEU A 104 0.83 -10.20 -6.50
C LEU A 104 2.12 -10.57 -5.76
N SER A 105 3.21 -10.83 -6.49
CA SER A 105 4.52 -11.13 -5.92
C SER A 105 5.15 -9.91 -5.26
N THR A 106 4.97 -8.72 -5.84
CA THR A 106 5.43 -7.45 -5.27
C THR A 106 4.74 -7.18 -3.94
N ASN A 107 3.42 -7.39 -3.87
CA ASN A 107 2.66 -7.27 -2.62
C ASN A 107 3.11 -8.30 -1.58
N ALA A 108 3.34 -9.56 -1.97
CA ALA A 108 3.83 -10.60 -1.07
C ALA A 108 5.23 -10.29 -0.52
N ALA A 109 6.15 -9.81 -1.36
CA ALA A 109 7.51 -9.43 -0.96
C ALA A 109 7.48 -8.24 0.00
N HIS A 110 6.67 -7.23 -0.30
CA HIS A 110 6.40 -6.11 0.60
C HIS A 110 5.91 -6.59 1.96
N ASP A 111 4.87 -7.43 1.99
CA ASP A 111 4.25 -7.89 3.23
C ASP A 111 5.18 -8.78 4.05
N THR A 112 6.00 -9.60 3.39
CA THR A 112 7.02 -10.43 4.05
C THR A 112 8.09 -9.54 4.69
N LEU A 113 8.61 -8.55 3.96
CA LEU A 113 9.62 -7.65 4.48
C LEU A 113 9.07 -6.77 5.62
N ALA A 114 7.84 -6.27 5.47
CA ALA A 114 7.13 -5.51 6.49
C ALA A 114 6.95 -6.36 7.77
N THR A 115 6.60 -7.63 7.63
CA THR A 115 6.44 -8.56 8.75
C THR A 115 7.74 -8.70 9.53
N CYS A 116 8.85 -9.01 8.86
CA CYS A 116 10.15 -9.20 9.51
C CYS A 116 10.60 -7.93 10.25
N LEU A 117 10.46 -6.77 9.62
CA LEU A 117 10.90 -5.51 10.21
C LEU A 117 9.96 -5.02 11.31
N GLN A 118 8.65 -5.24 11.20
CA GLN A 118 7.71 -4.94 12.29
C GLN A 118 7.87 -5.88 13.48
N ALA A 119 8.25 -7.15 13.27
CA ALA A 119 8.62 -8.05 14.36
C ALA A 119 9.85 -7.54 15.12
N ALA A 120 10.89 -7.10 14.41
CA ALA A 120 12.07 -6.48 15.02
C ALA A 120 11.71 -5.19 15.78
N ALA A 121 10.88 -4.34 15.17
CA ALA A 121 10.38 -3.12 15.80
C ALA A 121 9.60 -3.40 17.09
N ALA A 122 8.68 -4.37 17.06
CA ALA A 122 7.92 -4.81 18.23
C ALA A 122 8.87 -5.29 19.35
N GLY A 123 9.89 -6.09 19.03
CA GLY A 123 10.90 -6.54 19.98
C GLY A 123 11.67 -5.39 20.65
N ILE A 124 12.07 -4.38 19.87
CA ILE A 124 12.74 -3.17 20.39
C ILE A 124 11.80 -2.42 21.37
N MET A 125 10.52 -2.29 21.02
CA MET A 125 9.54 -1.61 21.87
C MET A 125 9.22 -2.39 23.14
N VAL A 126 9.13 -3.73 23.09
CA VAL A 126 9.00 -4.58 24.29
C VAL A 126 10.21 -4.38 25.20
N HIS A 127 11.42 -4.45 24.65
CA HIS A 127 12.65 -4.26 25.43
C HIS A 127 12.70 -2.88 26.11
N LYS A 128 12.31 -1.83 25.38
CA LYS A 128 12.19 -0.47 25.94
C LYS A 128 11.10 -0.39 27.01
N THR A 129 9.98 -1.08 26.85
CA THR A 129 8.88 -1.15 27.83
C THR A 129 9.37 -1.77 29.14
N LEU A 130 9.99 -2.96 29.09
CA LEU A 130 10.53 -3.65 30.25
C LEU A 130 11.61 -2.82 30.97
N LYS A 131 12.48 -2.15 30.21
CA LYS A 131 13.48 -1.24 30.79
C LYS A 131 12.88 -0.05 31.54
N HIS A 132 11.65 0.37 31.22
CA HIS A 132 10.98 1.51 31.87
C HIS A 132 9.87 1.06 32.83
N GLU A 133 9.76 -0.24 33.13
CA GLU A 133 8.74 -0.79 34.02
C GLU A 133 8.83 -0.22 35.44
N TYR A 134 10.04 0.17 35.90
CA TYR A 134 10.28 0.78 37.21
C TYR A 134 9.45 2.05 37.47
N CYS A 135 9.01 2.71 36.42
CA CYS A 135 8.28 3.98 36.46
C CYS A 135 6.74 3.78 36.52
N SER A 136 6.26 2.54 36.48
CA SER A 136 4.83 2.18 36.57
C SER A 136 4.27 2.14 38.01
N VAL A 137 5.12 2.33 39.03
CA VAL A 137 4.71 2.29 40.44
C VAL A 137 3.90 3.52 40.83
N VAL A 138 2.86 3.32 41.65
CA VAL A 138 1.90 4.37 42.09
C VAL A 138 2.56 5.60 42.74
N SER A 139 3.77 5.45 43.27
CA SER A 139 4.56 6.54 43.88
C SER A 139 5.32 7.43 42.87
N TYR A 140 5.32 7.12 41.58
CA TYR A 140 6.09 7.88 40.59
C TYR A 140 5.27 9.06 40.03
N LYS A 141 5.74 10.30 40.27
CA LYS A 141 5.03 11.54 39.93
C LYS A 141 5.37 12.15 38.56
N TYR A 142 6.37 11.62 37.84
CA TYR A 142 6.84 12.19 36.58
C TYR A 142 6.28 11.45 35.35
N ASP A 143 6.27 12.13 34.19
CA ASP A 143 5.80 11.60 32.91
C ASP A 143 6.50 10.28 32.55
N CYS A 144 5.74 9.19 32.52
CA CYS A 144 6.26 7.86 32.28
C CYS A 144 6.10 7.41 30.83
N LEU A 145 7.20 7.03 30.19
CA LEU A 145 7.19 6.53 28.80
C LEU A 145 6.72 5.06 28.69
N TYR A 146 6.53 4.36 29.82
CA TYR A 146 6.10 2.97 29.87
C TYR A 146 4.84 2.70 29.04
N HIS A 147 3.76 3.45 29.28
CA HIS A 147 2.49 3.25 28.59
C HIS A 147 2.58 3.52 27.07
N ILE A 148 3.45 4.43 26.67
CA ILE A 148 3.68 4.75 25.25
C ILE A 148 4.43 3.61 24.57
N TYR A 149 5.49 3.10 25.19
CA TYR A 149 6.23 1.96 24.65
C TYR A 149 5.39 0.68 24.62
N LEU A 150 4.53 0.49 25.63
CA LEU A 150 3.57 -0.62 25.66
C LEU A 150 2.55 -0.51 24.52
N ALA A 151 1.93 0.66 24.34
CA ALA A 151 1.00 0.88 23.24
C ALA A 151 1.67 0.71 21.87
N ALA A 152 2.88 1.25 21.68
CA ALA A 152 3.62 1.10 20.44
C ALA A 152 4.04 -0.36 20.19
N SER A 153 4.38 -1.13 21.23
CA SER A 153 4.64 -2.56 21.11
C SER A 153 3.39 -3.31 20.64
N PHE A 154 2.22 -3.00 21.20
CA PHE A 154 0.94 -3.58 20.80
C PHE A 154 0.62 -3.28 19.33
N PHE A 155 0.70 -2.01 18.91
CA PHE A 155 0.43 -1.63 17.52
C PHE A 155 1.47 -2.19 16.53
N ALA A 156 2.76 -2.25 16.90
CA ALA A 156 3.79 -2.89 16.08
C ALA A 156 3.52 -4.39 15.93
N GLY A 157 3.12 -5.07 17.01
CA GLY A 157 2.70 -6.48 16.98
C GLY A 157 1.46 -6.70 16.11
N LEU A 158 0.46 -5.82 16.20
CA LEU A 158 -0.73 -5.87 15.35
C LEU A 158 -0.37 -5.66 13.87
N CYS A 159 0.48 -4.68 13.55
CA CYS A 159 1.00 -4.49 12.19
C CYS A 159 1.72 -5.74 11.69
N CYS A 160 2.61 -6.32 12.49
CA CYS A 160 3.31 -7.56 12.17
C CYS A 160 2.33 -8.68 11.81
N LEU A 161 1.31 -8.91 12.64
CA LEU A 161 0.28 -9.92 12.39
C LEU A 161 -0.49 -9.66 11.10
N LEU A 162 -0.94 -8.42 10.88
CA LEU A 162 -1.70 -8.05 9.68
C LEU A 162 -0.89 -8.19 8.39
N TYR A 163 0.40 -7.83 8.42
CA TYR A 163 1.30 -8.06 7.28
C TYR A 163 1.57 -9.55 7.08
N LEU A 164 1.75 -10.34 8.14
CA LEU A 164 1.95 -11.78 8.04
C LEU A 164 0.73 -12.47 7.42
N LEU A 165 -0.48 -12.16 7.88
CA LEU A 165 -1.73 -12.70 7.33
C LEU A 165 -1.87 -12.34 5.84
N SER A 166 -1.51 -11.12 5.46
CA SER A 166 -1.52 -10.67 4.06
C SER A 166 -0.48 -11.42 3.21
N ALA A 167 0.73 -11.61 3.72
CA ALA A 167 1.78 -12.37 3.05
C ALA A 167 1.33 -13.82 2.82
N VAL A 168 0.84 -14.49 3.87
CA VAL A 168 0.31 -15.86 3.79
C VAL A 168 -0.84 -15.94 2.79
N ALA A 169 -1.80 -15.01 2.84
CA ALA A 169 -2.90 -14.98 1.88
C ALA A 169 -2.43 -14.81 0.43
N CYS A 170 -1.43 -13.95 0.18
CA CYS A 170 -0.82 -13.79 -1.14
C CYS A 170 -0.13 -15.08 -1.60
N PHE A 171 0.65 -15.74 -0.74
CA PHE A 171 1.29 -17.02 -1.04
C PHE A 171 0.25 -18.12 -1.32
N CYS A 172 -0.81 -18.22 -0.51
CA CYS A 172 -1.90 -19.16 -0.74
C CYS A 172 -2.59 -18.94 -2.09
N LYS A 173 -2.88 -17.68 -2.48
CA LYS A 173 -3.44 -17.38 -3.81
C LYS A 173 -2.48 -17.79 -4.93
N LYS A 174 -1.18 -17.55 -4.75
CA LYS A 174 -0.13 -17.96 -5.71
C LYS A 174 -0.06 -19.49 -5.86
N CYS A 175 -0.05 -20.23 -4.75
CA CYS A 175 -0.03 -21.70 -4.76
C CYS A 175 -1.28 -22.32 -5.41
N ARG A 176 -2.45 -21.67 -5.27
CA ARG A 176 -3.71 -22.15 -5.87
C ARG A 176 -3.83 -21.83 -7.37
N GLY A 177 -2.85 -21.16 -7.98
CA GLY A 177 -2.89 -20.79 -9.40
C GLY A 177 -4.05 -19.87 -9.78
N SER A 178 -4.73 -19.28 -8.80
CA SER A 178 -5.90 -18.44 -9.04
C SER A 178 -5.42 -17.05 -9.47
N GLN A 179 -5.23 -16.87 -10.79
CA GLN A 179 -4.96 -15.57 -11.40
C GLN A 179 -6.21 -14.68 -11.54
N GLY A 180 -7.29 -15.02 -10.82
CA GLY A 180 -8.49 -14.19 -10.75
C GLY A 180 -8.31 -13.04 -9.76
N ILE A 181 -8.33 -11.83 -10.31
CA ILE A 181 -8.52 -10.48 -9.72
C ILE A 181 -8.16 -10.35 -8.22
N LEU A 182 -7.20 -9.47 -7.94
CA LEU A 182 -6.90 -8.99 -6.58
C LEU A 182 -8.14 -8.37 -5.92
#